data_AF-A0A970ERR5-F1
#
_entry.id   AF-A0A970ERR5-F1
#
_cell.length_a   1.000
_cell.length_b   1.000
_cell.length_c   1.000
_cell.angle_alpha   90.00
_cell.angle_beta   90.00
_cell.angle_gamma   90.00
#
_symmetry.space_group_name_H-M   'P 1'
#
loop_
_entity.id
_entity.type
_entity.pdbx_description
1 polymer ?
#
loop_
_entity_poly.entity_id
_entity_poly.type
_entity_poly.pdbx_seq_one_letter_code
_entity_poly.pdbx_strand_id
1 'polypeptide(L)'
;PSPQELQKIYRLSLFSINMKLHASIFSAALGCPFISLAYRWKCMDFAESVACGDLAIPFGDPHLAERLRAAIDRITADPAEHRDHLTEQISAARLRLAELEQRMVEILSTT
;
A
#
# COMPACT_ATOMS: atom_id res chain seq x y z
N PRO A 1 20.69 -3.79 -5.63
CA PRO A 1 19.94 -5.06 -5.44
C PRO A 1 19.24 -5.43 -6.75
N SER A 2 19.27 -6.71 -7.12
CA SER A 2 18.42 -7.25 -8.17
C SER A 2 16.93 -7.15 -7.76
N PRO A 3 15.98 -7.24 -8.70
CA PRO A 3 14.56 -7.26 -8.36
C PRO A 3 14.19 -8.35 -7.34
N GLN A 4 14.80 -9.54 -7.44
CA GLN A 4 14.56 -10.66 -6.52
C GLN A 4 15.11 -10.38 -5.12
N GLU A 5 16.31 -9.78 -5.03
CA GLU A 5 16.88 -9.36 -3.75
C GLU A 5 16.01 -8.31 -3.08
N LEU A 6 15.50 -7.34 -3.85
CA LEU A 6 14.62 -6.29 -3.33
C LEU A 6 13.30 -6.86 -2.80
N GLN A 7 12.68 -7.80 -3.52
CA GLN A 7 11.48 -8.48 -3.04
C GLN A 7 11.74 -9.23 -1.72
N LYS A 8 12.88 -9.92 -1.62
CA LYS A 8 13.27 -10.64 -0.40
C LYS A 8 13.42 -9.68 0.78
N ILE A 9 14.06 -8.53 0.58
CA ILE A 9 14.20 -7.50 1.61
C ILE A 9 12.82 -7.06 2.09
N TYR A 10 11.91 -6.69 1.20
CA TYR A 10 10.57 -6.20 1.59
C TYR A 10 9.74 -7.26 2.33
N ARG A 11 9.79 -8.52 1.89
CA ARG A 11 9.06 -9.61 2.58
C ARG A 11 9.56 -9.83 4.01
N LEU A 12 10.87 -9.69 4.22
CA LEU A 12 11.51 -9.85 5.54
C LEU A 12 11.42 -8.61 6.43
N SER A 13 11.24 -7.42 5.85
CA SER A 13 11.03 -6.19 6.61
C SER A 13 9.71 -6.23 7.37
N LEU A 14 9.70 -5.72 8.60
CA LEU A 14 8.46 -5.52 9.37
C LEU A 14 7.50 -4.57 8.67
N PHE A 15 8.04 -3.50 8.10
CA PHE A 15 7.34 -2.51 7.30
C PHE A 15 8.35 -1.68 6.48
N SER A 16 7.85 -0.82 5.60
CA SER A 16 8.63 0.16 4.85
C SER A 16 8.15 1.60 5.10
N ILE A 17 9.04 2.58 4.96
CA ILE A 17 8.67 4.01 4.98
C ILE A 17 9.05 4.58 3.61
N ASN A 18 8.06 5.13 2.91
CA ASN A 18 8.18 5.42 1.48
C ASN A 18 7.77 6.86 1.19
N MET A 19 8.65 7.61 0.51
CA MET A 19 8.28 8.93 -0.02
C MET A 19 7.62 8.83 -1.40
N LYS A 20 8.02 7.85 -2.22
CA LYS A 20 7.53 7.67 -3.60
C LYS A 20 6.39 6.66 -3.63
N LEU A 21 5.32 6.99 -4.36
CA LEU A 21 4.15 6.13 -4.58
C LEU A 21 4.51 4.69 -4.97
N HIS A 22 5.43 4.49 -5.93
CA HIS A 22 5.80 3.16 -6.42
C HIS A 22 6.37 2.25 -5.33
N ALA A 23 7.04 2.82 -4.32
CA ALA A 23 7.55 2.02 -3.21
C ALA A 23 6.40 1.56 -2.29
N SER A 24 5.38 2.40 -2.06
CA SER A 24 4.16 2.02 -1.34
C SER A 24 3.37 0.94 -2.09
N ILE A 25 3.22 1.09 -3.41
CA ILE A 25 2.59 0.07 -4.27
C ILE A 25 3.36 -1.25 -4.20
N PHE A 26 4.69 -1.20 -4.31
CA PHE A 26 5.52 -2.39 -4.24
C PHE A 26 5.45 -3.07 -2.87
N SER A 27 5.36 -2.29 -1.78
CA SER A 27 5.15 -2.81 -0.43
C SER A 27 3.83 -3.56 -0.33
N ALA A 28 2.73 -2.93 -0.73
CA ALA A 28 1.41 -3.53 -0.71
C ALA A 28 1.34 -4.81 -1.56
N ALA A 29 1.92 -4.79 -2.77
CA ALA A 29 1.95 -5.96 -3.65
C ALA A 29 2.71 -7.17 -3.07
N LEU A 30 3.62 -6.93 -2.12
CA LEU A 30 4.37 -7.97 -1.41
C LEU A 30 3.79 -8.28 -0.02
N GLY A 31 2.66 -7.69 0.36
CA GLY A 31 2.10 -7.81 1.70
C GLY A 31 3.05 -7.27 2.78
N CYS A 32 3.84 -6.24 2.45
CA CYS A 32 4.69 -5.53 3.39
C CYS A 32 3.96 -4.25 3.84
N PRO A 33 3.68 -4.08 5.15
CA PRO A 33 3.10 -2.85 5.67
C PRO A 33 3.93 -1.64 5.28
N PHE A 34 3.29 -0.49 5.03
CA PHE A 34 3.99 0.71 4.61
C PHE A 34 3.47 1.95 5.33
N ILE A 35 4.38 2.90 5.56
CA ILE A 35 4.08 4.28 5.93
C ILE A 35 4.42 5.15 4.72
N SER A 36 3.45 5.93 4.24
CA SER A 36 3.59 6.76 3.05
C SER A 36 3.87 8.21 3.47
N LEU A 37 5.11 8.67 3.28
CA LEU A 37 5.47 10.08 3.40
C LEU A 37 5.02 10.82 2.14
N ALA A 38 3.74 11.17 2.11
CA ALA A 38 3.03 11.64 0.94
C ALA A 38 3.46 13.06 0.54
N TYR A 39 4.49 13.16 -0.29
CA TYR A 39 4.90 14.43 -0.90
C TYR A 39 3.97 14.85 -2.07
N ARG A 40 3.14 13.94 -2.58
CA ARG A 40 2.13 14.17 -3.63
C ARG A 40 0.81 13.50 -3.24
N TRP A 41 -0.28 14.09 -3.69
CA TRP A 41 -1.65 13.63 -3.44
C TRP A 41 -1.90 12.17 -3.86
N LYS A 42 -1.31 11.71 -4.98
CA LYS A 42 -1.41 10.31 -5.43
C LYS A 42 -0.96 9.27 -4.39
N CYS A 43 -0.04 9.65 -3.49
CA CYS A 43 0.39 8.79 -2.39
C CYS A 43 -0.71 8.62 -1.32
N MET A 44 -1.51 9.67 -1.09
CA MET A 44 -2.68 9.63 -0.21
C MET A 44 -3.79 8.79 -0.85
N ASP A 45 -4.13 9.06 -2.11
CA ASP A 45 -5.21 8.31 -2.79
C ASP A 45 -4.93 6.82 -2.85
N PHE A 46 -3.67 6.45 -3.10
CA PHE A 46 -3.28 5.03 -3.09
C PHE A 46 -3.47 4.42 -1.71
N ALA A 47 -3.03 5.10 -0.64
CA ALA A 47 -3.20 4.61 0.71
C ALA A 47 -4.68 4.44 1.07
N GLU A 48 -5.53 5.40 0.71
CA GLU A 48 -6.99 5.28 0.85
C GLU A 48 -7.55 4.09 0.05
N SER A 49 -7.08 3.88 -1.18
CA SER A 49 -7.55 2.78 -2.03
C SER A 49 -7.28 1.37 -1.49
N VAL A 50 -6.32 1.24 -0.56
CA VAL A 50 -6.00 0.01 0.16
C VAL A 50 -6.34 0.10 1.65
N ALA A 51 -7.23 1.03 2.03
CA ALA A 51 -7.69 1.23 3.40
C ALA A 51 -6.53 1.42 4.43
N CYS A 52 -5.48 2.13 4.02
CA CYS A 52 -4.31 2.48 4.83
C CYS A 52 -4.11 4.01 4.90
N GLY A 53 -5.17 4.81 4.73
CA GLY A 53 -5.12 6.28 4.75
C GLY A 53 -4.44 6.85 6.00
N ASP A 54 -4.66 6.24 7.16
CA ASP A 54 -4.03 6.61 8.44
C ASP A 54 -2.50 6.47 8.45
N LEU A 55 -1.95 5.64 7.55
CA LEU A 55 -0.51 5.42 7.39
C LEU A 55 0.09 6.33 6.31
N ALA A 56 -0.71 7.20 5.70
CA ALA A 56 -0.25 8.24 4.79
C ALA A 56 -0.17 9.59 5.52
N ILE A 57 1.06 10.10 5.61
CA ILE A 57 1.37 11.34 6.32
C ILE A 57 1.88 12.35 5.28
N PRO A 58 1.21 13.50 5.11
CA PRO A 58 1.70 14.56 4.24
C PRO A 58 3.14 14.94 4.60
N PHE A 59 4.02 15.03 3.61
CA PHE A 59 5.44 15.30 3.87
C PHE A 59 5.68 16.66 4.57
N GLY A 60 4.81 17.64 4.32
CA GLY A 60 4.86 18.97 4.93
C GLY A 60 4.05 19.11 6.22
N ASP A 61 3.62 18.01 6.83
CA ASP A 61 2.86 18.05 8.09
C ASP A 61 3.72 18.64 9.24
N PRO A 62 3.25 19.67 9.97
CA PRO A 62 4.02 20.27 11.06
C PRO A 62 4.28 19.31 12.23
N HIS A 63 3.47 18.25 12.37
CA HIS A 63 3.59 17.21 13.40
C HIS A 63 4.11 15.89 12.81
N LEU A 64 4.87 15.95 11.70
CA LEU A 64 5.37 14.77 10.98
C LEU A 64 6.05 13.74 11.90
N ALA A 65 6.88 14.18 12.83
CA ALA A 65 7.61 13.29 13.74
C ALA A 65 6.67 12.52 14.67
N GLU A 66 5.66 13.19 15.23
CA GLU A 66 4.66 12.59 16.13
C GLU A 66 3.77 11.62 15.36
N ARG A 67 3.30 12.02 14.18
CA ARG A 67 2.48 11.16 13.31
C ARG A 67 3.25 9.93 12.85
N LEU A 68 4.53 10.09 12.50
CA LEU A 68 5.39 8.98 12.10
C LEU A 68 5.62 8.02 13.27
N ARG A 69 5.85 8.54 14.48
CA ARG A 69 5.93 7.71 15.70
C ARG A 69 4.65 6.90 15.90
N ALA A 70 3.49 7.56 15.88
CA ALA A 70 2.20 6.89 16.05
C ALA A 70 1.95 5.81 14.98
N ALA A 71 2.31 6.06 13.72
CA ALA A 71 2.20 5.08 12.65
C ALA A 71 3.14 3.88 12.86
N ILE A 72 4.38 4.11 13.32
CA ILE A 72 5.31 3.03 13.68
C ILE A 72 4.76 2.20 14.83
N ASP A 73 4.27 2.84 15.89
CA ASP A 73 3.72 2.16 17.06
C ASP A 73 2.51 1.31 16.67
N ARG A 74 1.62 1.83 15.80
CA ARG A 74 0.47 1.10 15.28
C ARG A 74 0.85 -0.14 14.45
N ILE A 75 1.85 -0.03 13.57
CA ILE A 75 2.29 -1.17 12.76
C ILE A 75 3.02 -2.21 13.61
N THR A 76 3.82 -1.76 14.57
CA THR A 76 4.63 -2.66 15.40
C THR A 76 3.84 -3.35 16.50
N ALA A 77 2.69 -2.80 16.90
CA ALA A 77 1.77 -3.45 17.84
C ALA A 77 1.19 -4.77 17.31
N ASP A 78 0.81 -4.81 16.02
CA ASP A 78 0.37 -6.05 15.36
C ASP A 78 0.80 -6.12 13.88
N PRO A 79 2.06 -6.50 13.61
CA PRO A 79 2.56 -6.57 12.24
C PRO A 79 1.84 -7.62 11.38
N ALA A 80 1.24 -8.64 11.98
CA ALA A 80 0.55 -9.70 11.26
C ALA A 80 -0.80 -9.19 10.73
N GLU A 81 -1.56 -8.50 11.57
CA GLU A 81 -2.83 -7.86 11.18
C GLU A 81 -2.66 -6.93 9.96
N HIS A 82 -1.63 -6.07 9.96
CA HIS A 82 -1.38 -5.18 8.81
C HIS A 82 -1.02 -5.93 7.53
N ARG A 83 -0.31 -7.07 7.64
CA ARG A 83 0.01 -7.91 6.47
C ARG A 83 -1.23 -8.60 5.92
N ASP A 84 -2.06 -9.13 6.81
CA ASP A 84 -3.30 -9.82 6.45
C ASP A 84 -4.28 -8.84 5.80
N HIS A 85 -4.44 -7.65 6.38
CA HIS A 85 -5.24 -6.57 5.80
C HIS A 85 -4.78 -6.19 4.40
N LEU A 86 -3.47 -5.94 4.19
CA LEU A 86 -2.96 -5.63 2.86
C LEU A 86 -3.17 -6.78 1.87
N THR A 87 -2.99 -8.02 2.31
CA THR A 87 -3.21 -9.21 1.48
C THR A 87 -4.67 -9.29 1.04
N GLU A 88 -5.61 -9.01 1.96
CA GLU A 88 -7.05 -8.96 1.68
C GLU A 88 -7.39 -7.85 0.68
N GLN A 89 -6.93 -6.61 0.91
CA GLN A 89 -7.19 -5.48 0.02
C GLN A 89 -6.66 -5.71 -1.39
N ILE A 90 -5.45 -6.27 -1.52
CA ILE A 90 -4.87 -6.58 -2.82
C ILE A 90 -5.63 -7.72 -3.51
N SER A 91 -6.07 -8.73 -2.76
CA SER A 91 -6.91 -9.81 -3.30
C SER A 91 -8.24 -9.27 -3.83
N ALA A 92 -8.91 -8.43 -3.04
CA ALA A 92 -10.17 -7.78 -3.42
C ALA A 92 -10.01 -6.88 -4.66
N ALA A 93 -8.93 -6.09 -4.72
CA ALA A 93 -8.64 -5.26 -5.88
C ALA A 93 -8.41 -6.08 -7.16
N ARG A 94 -7.72 -7.22 -7.06
CA ARG A 94 -7.50 -8.14 -8.20
C ARG A 94 -8.80 -8.77 -8.68
N LEU A 95 -9.67 -9.20 -7.76
CA LEU A 95 -10.97 -9.75 -8.10
C LEU A 95 -11.83 -8.71 -8.84
N ARG A 96 -11.88 -7.49 -8.30
CA ARG A 96 -12.60 -6.36 -8.92
C ARG A 96 -12.05 -6.03 -10.32
N LEU A 97 -10.73 -6.08 -10.50
CA LEU A 97 -10.12 -5.87 -11.82
C LEU A 97 -10.58 -6.95 -12.81
N ALA A 98 -10.54 -8.23 -12.42
CA ALA A 98 -10.98 -9.33 -13.27
C ALA A 98 -12.47 -9.21 -13.65
N GLU A 99 -13.33 -8.81 -12.72
CA GLU A 99 -14.75 -8.55 -13.00
C GLU A 99 -14.95 -7.41 -14.01
N LEU A 100 -14.20 -6.32 -13.87
CA LEU A 100 -14.28 -5.18 -14.78
C LEU A 100 -13.76 -5.54 -16.17
N GLU A 101 -12.68 -6.31 -16.26
CA GLU A 101 -12.17 -6.84 -17.53
C GLU A 101 -13.22 -7.69 -18.24
N GLN A 102 -13.91 -8.57 -17.52
CA GLN A 102 -14.98 -9.39 -18.08
C GLN A 102 -16.14 -8.55 -18.62
N ARG A 103 -16.59 -7.53 -17.87
CA ARG A 103 -17.64 -6.60 -18.31
C ARG A 103 -17.24 -5.81 -19.55
N MET A 104 -15.98 -5.40 -19.64
CA MET A 104 -15.46 -4.71 -20.83
C MET A 104 -15.55 -5.60 -22.06
N VAL A 105 -15.17 -6.89 -21.95
CA VAL A 105 -15.28 -7.85 -23.04
C VAL A 105 -16.74 -8.03 -23.47
N GLU A 106 -17.66 -8.17 -22.52
CA GLU A 106 -19.09 -8.28 -22.81
C GLU A 106 -19.60 -7.09 -23.63
N ILE A 107 -19.31 -5.85 -23.19
CA ILE A 107 -19.69 -4.62 -23.91
C ILE A 107 -19.13 -4.61 -25.34
N LEU A 108 -17.85 -4.94 -25.49
CA LEU A 108 -17.18 -4.96 -26.80
C LEU A 108 -17.68 -6.08 -27.71
N SER A 109 -18.18 -7.19 -27.15
CA SER A 109 -18.72 -8.32 -27.91
C SER A 109 -20.21 -8.17 -28.30
N THR A 110 -20.91 -7.21 -27.70
CA THR A 110 -22.32 -6.91 -27.98
C THR A 110 -22.50 -5.78 -29.00
N THR A 111 -21.39 -5.21 -29.51
CA THR A 111 -21.35 -4.18 -30.57
C THR A 111 -20.85 -4.82 -31.86
#